data_AF-A0A3C1Z4Q1-F1
#
_entry.id   AF-A0A3C1Z4Q1-F1
#
_cell.length_a   1.000
_cell.length_b   1.000
_cell.length_c   1.000
_cell.angle_alpha   90.00
_cell.angle_beta   90.00
_cell.angle_gamma   90.00
#
_symmetry.space_group_name_H-M   'P 1'
#
loop_
_entity.id
_entity.type
_entity.pdbx_description
1 polymer ?
#
loop_
_entity_poly.entity_id
_entity_poly.type
_entity_poly.pdbx_seq_one_letter_code
_entity_poly.pdbx_strand_id
1 'polypeptide(L)'
;MLRGTFVKVSEKSGYLWTSGFKERIRTYDGMEVPVPMKIDVLHGEADVEGVARDVLSLTKLNYNACKLGDSLPVTVHFSDAVGEILVNNPKTQTPRPNFKYYI
;
A
#
# COMPACT_ATOMS: atom_id res chain seq x y z
N MET A 1 0.63 -15.17 10.14
CA MET A 1 0.59 -13.76 10.59
C MET A 1 -0.77 -13.16 10.27
N LEU A 2 -1.36 -12.41 11.20
CA LEU A 2 -2.66 -11.76 11.06
C LEU A 2 -2.47 -10.46 10.25
N ARG A 3 -3.39 -10.17 9.31
CA ARG A 3 -3.38 -8.88 8.62
C ARG A 3 -3.63 -7.75 9.63
N GLY A 4 -2.80 -6.73 9.57
CA GLY A 4 -2.85 -5.57 10.48
C GLY A 4 -1.93 -5.70 11.69
N THR A 5 -1.20 -6.80 11.85
CA THR A 5 -0.14 -6.88 12.85
C THR A 5 0.93 -5.83 12.54
N PHE A 6 1.24 -5.00 13.52
CA PHE A 6 2.31 -4.03 13.48
C PHE A 6 3.35 -4.34 14.55
N VAL A 7 4.62 -4.31 14.17
CA VAL A 7 5.77 -4.48 15.07
C VAL A 7 6.58 -3.20 15.04
N LYS A 8 6.57 -2.46 16.15
CA LYS A 8 7.38 -1.26 16.33
C LYS A 8 8.85 -1.66 16.52
N VAL A 9 9.74 -1.03 15.76
CA VAL A 9 11.20 -1.24 15.86
C VAL A 9 11.87 -0.04 16.53
N SER A 10 11.40 1.17 16.22
CA SER A 10 11.80 2.41 16.88
C SER A 10 10.62 3.39 16.90
N GLU A 11 10.82 4.59 17.46
CA GLU A 11 9.83 5.67 17.40
C GLU A 11 9.49 6.10 15.96
N LYS A 12 10.41 5.91 15.01
CA LYS A 12 10.24 6.32 13.61
C LYS A 12 10.19 5.16 12.62
N SER A 13 10.23 3.90 13.08
CA SER A 13 10.24 2.74 12.19
C SER A 13 9.50 1.53 12.73
N GLY A 14 8.93 0.75 11.82
CA GLY A 14 8.26 -0.50 12.16
C GLY A 14 7.92 -1.34 10.94
N TYR A 15 7.38 -2.53 11.19
CA TYR A 15 6.95 -3.49 10.19
C TYR A 15 5.44 -3.70 10.28
N LEU A 16 4.74 -3.57 9.16
CA LEU A 16 3.29 -3.74 9.06
C LEU A 16 2.96 -4.91 8.12
N TRP A 17 2.20 -5.88 8.61
CA TRP A 17 1.63 -6.93 7.77
C TRP A 17 0.34 -6.45 7.12
N THR A 18 0.43 -5.97 5.88
CA THR A 18 -0.73 -5.60 5.06
C THR A 18 -1.36 -6.83 4.41
N SER A 19 -0.60 -7.90 4.17
CA SER A 19 -1.09 -9.21 3.75
C SER A 19 -0.99 -10.22 4.90
N GLY A 20 -1.87 -11.22 4.88
CA GLY A 20 -1.90 -12.25 5.92
C GLY A 20 -3.31 -12.77 6.17
N PHE A 21 -3.46 -13.56 7.23
CA PHE A 21 -4.74 -14.15 7.61
C PHE A 21 -5.81 -13.07 7.81
N LYS A 22 -6.99 -13.30 7.24
CA LYS A 22 -8.14 -12.38 7.28
C LYS A 22 -9.29 -13.05 8.02
N GLU A 23 -9.66 -12.50 9.16
CA GLU A 23 -10.70 -13.08 10.03
C GLU A 23 -12.03 -13.31 9.29
N ARG A 24 -12.44 -12.34 8.45
CA ARG A 24 -13.72 -12.40 7.73
C ARG A 24 -13.89 -13.63 6.83
N ILE A 25 -12.80 -14.10 6.22
CA ILE A 25 -12.81 -15.29 5.34
C ILE A 25 -12.15 -16.51 5.97
N ARG A 26 -11.66 -16.37 7.22
CA ARG A 26 -10.94 -17.40 8.00
C ARG A 26 -9.81 -18.08 7.22
N THR A 27 -9.20 -17.35 6.29
CA THR A 27 -8.11 -17.82 5.46
C THR A 27 -7.24 -16.65 5.01
N TYR A 28 -6.16 -16.97 4.31
CA TYR A 28 -5.32 -16.02 3.60
C TYR A 28 -5.51 -16.22 2.09
N ASP A 29 -5.76 -15.11 1.39
CA ASP A 29 -6.11 -15.08 -0.05
C ASP A 29 -4.92 -14.80 -0.97
N GLY A 30 -3.69 -14.77 -0.43
CA GLY A 30 -2.46 -14.64 -1.22
C GLY A 30 -1.81 -15.98 -1.52
N MET A 31 -1.04 -16.02 -2.61
CA MET A 31 -0.31 -17.24 -3.02
C MET A 31 1.00 -17.43 -2.26
N GLU A 32 1.65 -16.33 -1.87
CA GLU A 32 2.99 -16.33 -1.25
C GLU A 32 2.95 -16.07 0.25
N VAL A 33 4.01 -16.45 0.96
CA VAL A 33 4.16 -16.16 2.39
C VAL A 33 4.02 -14.65 2.63
N PRO A 34 3.15 -14.21 3.54
CA PRO A 34 2.92 -12.77 3.77
C PRO A 34 4.17 -12.09 4.34
N VAL A 35 4.75 -11.20 3.54
CA VAL A 35 5.92 -10.40 3.89
C VAL A 35 5.48 -9.06 4.47
N PRO A 36 6.10 -8.59 5.58
CA PRO A 36 5.78 -7.27 6.12
C PRO A 36 6.30 -6.15 5.24
N MET A 37 5.58 -5.03 5.23
CA MET A 37 6.05 -3.76 4.71
C MET A 37 6.83 -3.01 5.80
N LYS A 38 8.02 -2.50 5.46
CA LYS A 38 8.76 -1.60 6.34
C LYS A 38 8.20 -0.18 6.21
N ILE A 39 7.98 0.47 7.34
CA ILE A 39 7.56 1.87 7.41
C ILE A 39 8.67 2.63 8.13
N ASP A 40 9.19 3.68 7.50
CA ASP A 40 10.18 4.59 8.07
C ASP A 40 9.70 6.03 7.91
N VAL A 41 9.61 6.77 9.03
CA VAL A 41 9.30 8.20 9.05
C VAL A 41 10.59 8.98 8.88
N LEU A 42 10.86 9.43 7.65
CA LEU A 42 12.11 10.12 7.30
C LEU A 42 12.05 11.63 7.60
N HIS A 43 10.90 12.26 7.38
CA HIS A 43 10.72 13.70 7.52
C HIS A 43 9.47 14.01 8.34
N GLY A 44 9.57 15.01 9.22
CA GLY A 44 8.50 15.42 10.13
C GLY A 44 8.48 14.64 11.45
N GLU A 45 7.56 15.06 12.31
CA GLU A 45 7.25 14.39 13.56
C GLU A 45 5.87 13.75 13.44
N ALA A 46 5.83 12.42 13.42
CA ALA A 46 4.61 11.65 13.34
C ALA A 46 4.78 10.37 14.16
N ASP A 47 3.71 9.95 14.84
CA ASP A 47 3.67 8.65 15.50
C ASP A 47 3.63 7.54 14.45
N VAL A 48 4.65 6.67 14.47
CA VAL A 48 4.78 5.56 13.51
C VAL A 48 3.59 4.59 13.57
N GLU A 49 2.93 4.45 14.72
CA GLU A 49 1.73 3.63 14.82
C GLU A 49 0.53 4.29 14.11
N GLY A 50 0.37 5.61 14.28
CA GLY A 50 -0.59 6.41 13.52
C GLY A 50 -0.38 6.24 12.02
N VAL A 51 0.85 6.42 11.56
CA VAL A 51 1.23 6.21 10.14
C VAL A 51 0.90 4.79 9.68
N ALA A 52 1.19 3.76 10.49
CA ALA A 52 0.86 2.38 10.15
C ALA A 52 -0.65 2.13 10.03
N ARG A 53 -1.48 2.75 10.87
CA ARG A 53 -2.95 2.67 10.78
C ARG A 53 -3.47 3.33 9.50
N ASP A 54 -2.90 4.48 9.13
CA ASP A 54 -3.26 5.18 7.90
C ASP A 54 -2.86 4.38 6.66
N VAL A 55 -1.62 3.87 6.63
CA VAL A 55 -1.15 2.97 5.56
C VAL A 55 -2.05 1.74 5.44
N LEU A 56 -2.40 1.08 6.55
CA LEU A 56 -3.32 -0.05 6.53
C LEU A 56 -4.71 0.33 6.01
N SER A 57 -5.19 1.54 6.30
CA SER A 57 -6.47 2.04 5.80
C SER A 57 -6.42 2.30 4.30
N LEU A 58 -5.32 2.88 3.79
CA LEU A 58 -5.09 3.10 2.36
C LEU A 58 -5.06 1.80 1.55
N THR A 59 -4.64 0.67 2.14
CA THR A 59 -4.70 -0.64 1.45
C THR A 59 -6.13 -1.14 1.19
N LYS A 60 -7.14 -0.56 1.84
CA LYS A 60 -8.56 -0.95 1.69
C LYS A 60 -9.31 -0.10 0.67
N LEU A 61 -8.70 0.97 0.16
CA LEU A 61 -9.36 1.96 -0.70
C LEU A 61 -9.22 1.68 -2.20
N ASN A 62 -8.96 0.43 -2.58
CA ASN A 62 -8.97 0.04 -3.99
C ASN A 62 -10.41 -0.22 -4.47
N TYR A 63 -11.01 0.78 -5.11
CA TYR A 63 -12.34 0.66 -5.70
C TYR A 63 -12.38 -0.15 -7.01
N ASN A 64 -11.22 -0.47 -7.59
CA ASN A 64 -11.14 -1.22 -8.84
C ASN A 64 -11.17 -2.74 -8.62
N ALA A 65 -11.10 -3.21 -7.37
CA ALA A 65 -11.08 -4.63 -7.04
C ALA A 65 -12.00 -4.95 -5.85
N CYS A 66 -12.78 -6.03 -5.97
CA CYS A 66 -13.55 -6.57 -4.84
C CYS A 66 -12.66 -7.47 -3.97
N LYS A 67 -11.57 -6.91 -3.44
CA LYS A 67 -10.62 -7.62 -2.58
C LYS A 67 -10.74 -7.15 -1.14
N LEU A 68 -10.40 -8.03 -0.21
CA LEU A 68 -10.37 -7.75 1.22
C LEU A 68 -9.11 -6.95 1.64
N GLY A 69 -8.86 -5.88 0.89
CA GLY A 69 -7.66 -5.04 0.95
C GLY A 69 -6.45 -5.66 0.25
N ASP A 70 -5.63 -4.80 -0.32
CA ASP A 70 -4.43 -5.15 -1.08
C ASP A 70 -3.18 -5.21 -0.20
N SER A 71 -2.07 -5.66 -0.78
CA SER A 71 -0.75 -5.73 -0.15
C SER A 71 -0.06 -4.36 -0.09
N LEU A 72 -0.31 -3.48 -1.07
CA LEU A 72 0.25 -2.13 -1.14
C LEU A 72 -0.83 -1.08 -0.85
N PRO A 73 -0.47 0.06 -0.22
CA PRO A 73 -1.38 1.19 -0.12
C PRO A 73 -1.68 1.72 -1.52
N VAL A 74 -2.93 2.14 -1.70
CA VAL A 74 -3.46 2.62 -2.98
C VAL A 74 -2.64 3.74 -3.62
N THR A 75 -1.97 4.57 -2.80
CA THR A 75 -1.10 5.66 -3.25
C THR A 75 0.13 5.18 -4.02
N VAL A 76 0.79 4.13 -3.53
CA VAL A 76 1.97 3.54 -4.19
C VAL A 76 1.53 2.78 -5.43
N HIS A 77 0.52 1.91 -5.29
CA HIS A 77 0.01 1.09 -6.38
C HIS A 77 -0.40 1.93 -7.61
N PHE A 78 -1.09 3.06 -7.41
CA PHE A 78 -1.47 3.91 -8.53
C PHE A 78 -0.31 4.71 -9.11
N SER A 79 0.65 5.13 -8.30
CA SER A 79 1.84 5.83 -8.79
C SER A 79 2.65 4.92 -9.74
N ASP A 80 2.78 3.64 -9.40
CA ASP A 80 3.45 2.64 -10.23
C ASP A 80 2.70 2.42 -11.56
N ALA A 81 1.38 2.26 -11.51
CA ALA A 81 0.56 2.07 -12.71
C ALA A 81 0.63 3.27 -13.69
N VAL A 82 0.57 4.50 -13.18
CA VAL A 82 0.74 5.70 -14.02
C VAL A 82 2.16 5.77 -14.57
N GLY A 83 3.17 5.43 -13.76
CA GLY A 83 4.57 5.36 -14.21
C GLY A 83 4.76 4.40 -15.38
N GLU A 84 4.16 3.21 -15.31
CA GLU A 84 4.20 2.23 -16.38
C GLU A 84 3.56 2.74 -17.69
N ILE A 85 2.40 3.40 -17.59
CA ILE A 85 1.73 4.00 -18.76
C ILE A 85 2.63 5.05 -19.44
N LEU A 86 3.31 5.88 -18.66
CA LEU A 86 4.21 6.92 -19.17
C LEU A 86 5.46 6.32 -19.83
N VAL A 87 6.07 5.30 -19.23
CA VAL A 87 7.24 4.61 -19.79
C VAL A 87 6.91 3.92 -21.12
N ASN A 88 5.73 3.30 -21.22
CA ASN A 88 5.29 2.61 -22.44
C ASN A 88 4.81 3.55 -23.55
N ASN A 89 4.61 4.84 -23.27
CA ASN A 89 4.21 5.83 -24.27
C ASN A 89 5.25 6.96 -24.41
N PRO A 90 6.38 6.71 -25.10
CA PRO A 90 7.48 7.67 -25.24
C PRO A 90 7.13 8.92 -26.07
N LYS A 91 5.95 8.95 -26.73
CA LYS A 91 5.48 10.12 -27.49
C LYS A 91 4.75 11.15 -26.62
N THR A 92 4.59 10.89 -25.32
CA THR A 92 3.87 11.77 -24.40
C THR A 92 4.71 13.00 -24.07
N GLN A 93 4.55 14.09 -24.83
CA GLN A 93 5.35 15.32 -24.67
C GLN A 93 4.95 16.16 -23.44
N THR A 94 3.76 15.96 -22.88
CA THR A 94 3.27 16.72 -21.73
C THR A 94 2.38 15.85 -20.84
N PRO A 95 2.96 15.04 -19.94
CA PRO A 95 2.17 14.24 -19.01
C PRO A 95 1.32 15.15 -18.13
N ARG A 96 0.02 14.88 -18.08
CA ARG A 96 -0.88 15.58 -17.15
C ARG A 96 -0.64 15.04 -15.74
N PRO A 97 -0.52 15.89 -14.71
CA PRO A 97 -0.26 15.41 -13.34
C PRO A 97 -1.49 14.77 -12.69
N ASN A 98 -2.69 15.05 -13.21
CA ASN A 98 -3.93 14.57 -12.62
C ASN A 98 -4.18 13.10 -12.99
N PHE A 99 -4.36 12.29 -11.95
CA PHE A 99 -4.60 10.85 -12.02
C PHE A 99 -5.76 10.43 -12.94
N LYS A 100 -6.86 11.21 -12.99
CA LYS A 100 -8.08 10.90 -13.77
C LYS A 100 -7.89 10.70 -15.28
N TYR A 101 -6.70 10.99 -15.82
CA TYR A 101 -6.41 10.84 -17.26
C TYR A 101 -5.77 9.50 -17.61
N TYR A 102 -5.51 8.63 -16.64
CA TYR A 102 -4.76 7.37 -16.82
C TYR A 102 -5.50 6.12 -16.30
N ILE A 103 -6.81 6.22 -16.04
CA ILE A 103 -7.67 5.13 -15.53
C ILE A 103 -8.77 4.88 -16.55
#